data_AF-A0A2S8PEJ4-F1
#
_entry.id   AF-A0A2S8PEJ4-F1
#
_cell.length_a   1.000
_cell.length_b   1.000
_cell.length_c   1.000
_cell.angle_alpha   90.00
_cell.angle_beta   90.00
_cell.angle_gamma   90.00
#
_symmetry.space_group_name_H-M   'P 1'
#
loop_
_entity.id
_entity.type
_entity.pdbx_description
1 polymer ?
#
loop_
_entity_poly.entity_id
_entity_poly.type
_entity_poly.pdbx_seq_one_letter_code
_entity_poly.pdbx_strand_id
1 'polypeptide(L)'
;MLTSLEKGDIEVINGITGKSFFDLLRNMTLEGVYADPLYGGNVNMEGWKMRNYPGNQMSYAKIVGEDAFAKTDPLSLHDHLATH
;
A
#
# COMPACT_ATOMS: atom_id res chain seq x y z
N MET A 1 -8.56 14.76 -18.28
CA MET A 1 -7.55 15.55 -17.53
C MET A 1 -6.41 14.68 -17.02
N LEU A 2 -6.63 13.72 -16.09
CA LEU A 2 -5.56 12.82 -15.59
C LEU A 2 -4.82 12.06 -16.71
N THR A 3 -5.54 11.52 -17.69
CA THR A 3 -4.95 10.87 -18.88
C THR A 3 -4.07 11.83 -19.70
N SER A 4 -4.42 13.11 -19.77
CA SER A 4 -3.62 14.12 -20.48
C SER A 4 -2.34 14.47 -19.70
N LEU A 5 -2.41 14.50 -18.37
CA LEU A 5 -1.23 14.63 -17.51
C LEU A 5 -0.31 13.40 -17.66
N GLU A 6 -0.87 12.19 -17.64
CA GLU A 6 -0.13 10.94 -17.85
C GLU A 6 0.60 10.90 -19.20
N LYS A 7 -0.07 11.33 -20.29
CA LYS A 7 0.50 11.39 -21.64
C LYS A 7 1.52 12.51 -21.82
N GLY A 8 1.57 13.47 -20.91
CA GLY A 8 2.44 14.66 -21.04
C GLY A 8 1.87 15.73 -21.97
N ASP A 9 0.57 15.70 -22.29
CA ASP A 9 -0.10 16.71 -23.14
C ASP A 9 -0.17 18.10 -22.47
N ILE A 10 0.20 18.19 -21.18
CA ILE A 10 0.25 19.42 -20.39
C ILE A 10 1.73 19.68 -20.05
N GLU A 11 2.36 20.58 -20.80
CA GLU A 11 3.81 20.70 -20.83
C GLU A 11 4.40 21.30 -19.55
N VAL A 12 3.92 22.46 -19.07
CA VAL A 12 4.52 23.13 -17.90
C VAL A 12 3.49 23.95 -17.13
N ILE A 13 3.44 23.75 -15.81
CA ILE A 13 2.77 24.64 -14.86
C ILE A 13 3.80 24.97 -13.77
N ASN A 14 4.17 26.24 -13.61
CA ASN A 14 5.12 26.71 -12.59
C ASN A 14 6.46 25.93 -12.54
N GLY A 15 6.98 25.52 -13.70
CA GLY A 15 8.23 24.76 -13.80
C GLY A 15 8.13 23.26 -13.55
N ILE A 16 6.91 22.73 -13.32
CA ILE A 16 6.64 21.30 -13.19
C ILE A 16 5.83 20.82 -14.39
N THR A 17 6.23 19.71 -15.02
CA THR A 17 5.45 19.14 -16.13
C THR A 17 4.21 18.42 -15.62
N GLY A 18 3.14 18.39 -16.41
CA GLY A 18 1.94 17.62 -16.07
C GLY A 18 2.26 16.14 -15.83
N LYS A 19 3.22 15.59 -16.58
CA LYS A 19 3.69 14.23 -16.41
C LYS A 19 4.38 14.00 -15.07
N SER A 20 5.30 14.88 -14.67
CA SER A 20 6.00 14.78 -13.39
C SER A 20 5.03 14.83 -12.20
N PHE A 21 4.02 15.69 -12.26
CA PHE A 21 2.96 15.73 -11.26
C PHE A 21 2.17 14.42 -11.20
N PHE A 22 1.77 13.88 -12.36
CA PHE A 22 1.03 12.61 -12.43
C PHE A 22 1.85 11.44 -11.87
N ASP A 23 3.13 11.35 -12.24
CA ASP A 23 4.01 10.29 -11.77
C ASP A 23 4.13 10.32 -10.23
N LEU A 24 4.32 11.52 -9.66
CA LEU A 24 4.35 11.72 -8.20
C LEU A 24 3.01 11.31 -7.55
N LEU A 25 1.89 11.82 -8.07
CA LEU A 25 0.55 11.51 -7.55
C LEU A 25 0.29 9.99 -7.56
N ARG A 26 0.63 9.32 -8.66
CA ARG A 26 0.47 7.87 -8.82
C ARG A 26 1.32 7.12 -7.79
N ASN A 27 2.57 7.50 -7.59
CA ASN A 27 3.44 6.87 -6.61
C ASN A 27 2.91 7.04 -5.19
N MET A 28 2.55 8.27 -4.79
CA MET A 28 1.96 8.53 -3.47
C MET A 28 0.65 7.77 -3.25
N THR A 29 -0.17 7.62 -4.30
CA THR A 29 -1.41 6.84 -4.23
C THR A 29 -1.10 5.36 -3.98
N LEU A 30 -0.15 4.78 -4.71
CA LEU A 30 0.24 3.38 -4.53
C LEU A 30 0.86 3.14 -3.14
N GLU A 31 1.72 4.05 -2.69
CA GLU A 31 2.30 4.02 -1.34
C GLU A 31 1.19 4.05 -0.28
N GLY A 32 0.21 4.94 -0.41
CA GLY A 32 -0.93 5.00 0.51
C GLY A 32 -1.81 3.75 0.47
N VAL A 33 -2.02 3.14 -0.70
CA VAL A 33 -2.83 1.91 -0.86
C VAL A 33 -2.16 0.70 -0.20
N TYR A 34 -0.83 0.66 -0.13
CA TYR A 34 -0.09 -0.48 0.44
C TYR A 34 0.61 -0.19 1.77
N ALA A 35 0.48 1.03 2.31
CA ALA A 35 0.99 1.39 3.62
C ALA A 35 0.35 0.56 4.75
N ASP A 36 0.96 0.58 5.94
CA ASP A 36 0.28 0.09 7.15
C ASP A 36 -0.91 1.02 7.48
N PRO A 37 -2.10 0.48 7.82
CA PRO A 37 -3.25 1.28 8.23
C PRO A 37 -2.97 2.30 9.35
N LEU A 38 -1.97 2.03 10.19
CA LEU A 38 -1.49 2.95 11.23
C LEU A 38 -1.13 4.34 10.69
N TYR A 39 -0.66 4.43 9.43
CA TYR A 39 -0.28 5.70 8.80
C TYR A 39 -1.45 6.40 8.09
N GLY A 40 -2.68 5.90 8.24
CA GLY A 40 -3.90 6.49 7.67
C GLY A 40 -4.19 6.08 6.22
N GLY A 41 -3.36 5.20 5.63
CA GLY A 41 -3.59 4.58 4.32
C GLY A 41 -4.26 3.20 4.42
N ASN A 42 -4.36 2.48 3.30
CA ASN A 42 -4.73 1.06 3.22
C ASN A 42 -5.85 0.62 4.17
N VAL A 43 -6.98 1.33 4.14
CA VAL A 43 -8.12 1.09 5.04
C VAL A 43 -8.55 -0.37 4.97
N ASN A 44 -8.78 -0.99 6.13
CA ASN A 44 -9.13 -2.41 6.29
C ASN A 44 -8.11 -3.39 5.69
N MET A 45 -6.89 -2.93 5.40
CA MET A 45 -5.82 -3.73 4.79
C MET A 45 -6.22 -4.29 3.42
N GLU A 46 -7.13 -3.64 2.69
CA GLU A 46 -7.63 -4.13 1.39
C GLU A 46 -6.52 -4.27 0.34
N GLY A 47 -5.55 -3.36 0.33
CA GLY A 47 -4.38 -3.47 -0.55
C GLY A 47 -3.53 -4.70 -0.22
N TRP A 48 -3.40 -5.04 1.06
CA TRP A 48 -2.69 -6.24 1.51
C TRP A 48 -3.47 -7.51 1.18
N LYS A 49 -4.79 -7.53 1.44
CA LYS A 49 -5.68 -8.64 1.07
C LYS A 49 -5.61 -8.94 -0.43
N MET A 50 -5.64 -7.92 -1.28
CA MET A 50 -5.52 -8.08 -2.73
C MET A 50 -4.21 -8.76 -3.13
N ARG A 51 -3.12 -8.54 -2.37
CA ARG A 51 -1.80 -9.12 -2.63
C ARG A 51 -1.54 -10.41 -1.87
N ASN A 52 -2.49 -10.91 -1.09
CA ASN A 52 -2.29 -11.98 -0.10
C ASN A 52 -1.08 -11.70 0.82
N TYR A 53 -0.88 -10.44 1.18
CA TYR A 53 0.17 -10.03 2.11
C TYR A 53 -0.36 -10.10 3.55
N PRO A 54 0.28 -10.86 4.45
CA PRO A 54 -0.22 -11.07 5.81
C PRO A 54 0.07 -9.91 6.77
N GLY A 55 0.66 -8.80 6.33
CA GLY A 55 0.99 -7.69 7.24
C GLY A 55 2.05 -8.07 8.29
N ASN A 56 2.05 -7.38 9.43
CA ASN A 56 2.99 -7.64 10.51
C ASN A 56 2.45 -8.72 11.44
N GLN A 57 3.07 -9.91 11.39
CA GLN A 57 2.75 -11.03 12.26
C GLN A 57 3.75 -11.13 13.41
N MET A 58 3.26 -11.35 14.64
CA MET A 58 4.12 -11.48 15.83
C MET A 58 5.07 -12.69 15.75
N SER A 59 4.64 -13.77 15.09
CA SER A 59 5.45 -14.96 14.90
C SER A 59 4.90 -15.86 13.80
N TYR A 60 5.80 -16.45 13.02
CA TYR A 60 5.50 -17.52 12.06
C TYR A 60 5.86 -18.92 12.57
N ALA A 61 6.25 -19.06 13.84
CA ALA A 61 6.79 -20.31 14.39
C ALA A 61 5.82 -21.51 14.27
N LYS A 62 4.51 -21.25 14.23
CA LYS A 62 3.49 -22.31 14.09
C LYS A 62 3.33 -22.83 12.66
N ILE A 63 3.71 -22.05 11.64
CA ILE A 63 3.43 -22.35 10.23
C ILE A 63 4.70 -22.58 9.39
N VAL A 64 5.87 -22.23 9.91
CA VAL A 64 7.15 -22.29 9.16
C VAL A 64 7.55 -23.69 8.66
N GLY A 65 7.02 -24.74 9.28
CA GLY A 65 7.27 -26.14 8.91
C GLY A 65 6.13 -26.82 8.16
N GLU A 66 5.09 -26.08 7.77
CA GLU A 66 3.97 -26.64 7.00
C GLU A 66 4.30 -26.59 5.50
N ASP A 67 4.09 -27.70 4.80
CA ASP A 67 4.29 -27.78 3.33
C ASP A 67 3.22 -27.00 2.54
N ALA A 68 2.11 -26.64 3.19
CA ALA A 68 1.01 -25.91 2.59
C ALA A 68 1.16 -24.39 2.79
N PHE A 69 0.73 -23.61 1.78
CA PHE A 69 0.64 -22.16 1.93
C PHE A 69 -0.45 -21.79 2.93
N ALA A 70 -0.04 -21.42 4.14
CA ALA A 70 -0.94 -20.94 5.18
C ALA A 70 -1.48 -19.55 4.81
N LYS A 71 -2.81 -19.44 4.64
CA LYS A 71 -3.48 -18.15 4.52
C LYS A 71 -3.58 -17.54 5.92
N THR A 72 -2.88 -16.43 6.13
CA THR A 72 -2.95 -15.66 7.37
C THR A 72 -3.65 -14.34 7.11
N ASP A 73 -4.61 -14.00 7.97
CA ASP A 73 -5.30 -12.72 7.89
C ASP A 73 -4.31 -11.58 8.17
N PRO A 74 -4.41 -10.47 7.43
CA PRO A 74 -3.51 -9.34 7.61
C PRO A 74 -3.70 -8.70 8.98
N LEU A 75 -2.57 -8.35 9.60
CA LEU A 75 -2.52 -7.60 10.87
C LEU A 75 -1.67 -6.34 10.70
N SER A 76 -2.22 -5.21 11.17
CA SER A 76 -1.53 -3.92 11.24
C SER A 76 -0.69 -3.82 12.50
N LEU A 77 0.33 -2.97 12.47
CA LEU A 77 1.04 -2.52 13.68
C LEU A 77 0.09 -1.97 14.76
N HIS A 78 -1.01 -1.33 14.37
CA HIS A 78 -2.01 -0.81 15.30
C HIS A 78 -2.62 -1.91 16.18
N ASP A 79 -2.88 -3.09 15.61
CA ASP A 79 -3.53 -4.21 16.31
C ASP A 79 -2.67 -4.74 17.47
N HIS A 80 -1.35 -4.61 17.35
CA HIS A 80 -0.38 -4.97 18.40
C HIS A 80 -0.24 -3.91 19.49
N LEU A 81 -0.59 -2.65 19.20
CA LEU A 81 -0.55 -1.56 20.18
C LEU A 81 -1.79 -1.51 21.05
N ALA A 82 -2.95 -1.91 20.53
CA ALA A 82 -4.22 -1.89 21.24
C ALA A 82 -4.41 -3.07 22.22
N THR A 83 -3.53 -4.07 22.18
CA THR A 83 -3.61 -5.30 22.97
C THR A 83 -2.80 -5.27 24.28
N HIS A 84 -2.26 -4.10 24.65
CA HIS A 84 -1.54 -3.82 25.90
C HIS A 84 -2.18 -2.66 26.67
#